data_AF-A0A9P9PL54-F1
#
_entry.id   AF-A0A9P9PL54-F1
#
_cell.length_a   1.000
_cell.length_b   1.000
_cell.length_c   1.000
_cell.angle_alpha   90.00
_cell.angle_beta   90.00
_cell.angle_gamma   90.00
#
_symmetry.space_group_name_H-M   'P 1'
#
loop_
_entity.id
_entity.type
_entity.pdbx_description
1 polymer ?
#
loop_
_entity_poly.entity_id
_entity_poly.type
_entity_poly.pdbx_seq_one_letter_code
_entity_poly.pdbx_strand_id
1 'polypeptide(L)'
;MLAKHDELTVLLYFAIWLFNWDDEIDEPTGSYADDLDGAERYRSQTIDFVLKSLGLQDQVSSTSFYRAQNKIIASFKDIGEPLARAYSVEQRHRFMGELYRFMSHTKHEQDFRLRSEMPTIEEYWSFRMGTSAVGIVVAAQEYAMNIRINDTVMRTDRRINAITNETIINIVIVNDLLSLKKEISKGCIDSLVPIYCAIGMSVQEAIETSVEALAMSKARFDAAARSLRASAQREPAKYKHVSEWIDGCQTLCVGNLEWSLATGRYGVKEDRVVSDGSIRFTL
;
A
#
# COMPACT_ATOMS: atom_id res chain seq x y z
N MET A 1 -1.10 -1.75 21.74
CA MET A 1 -2.08 -0.67 22.02
C MET A 1 -3.00 -0.62 20.82
N LEU A 2 -4.33 -0.67 21.01
CA LEU A 2 -5.28 -0.59 19.90
C LEU A 2 -5.60 0.88 19.60
N ALA A 3 -5.79 1.20 18.32
CA ALA A 3 -6.24 2.52 17.87
C ALA A 3 -7.57 2.88 18.53
N LYS A 4 -7.78 4.16 18.88
CA LYS A 4 -9.08 4.60 19.42
C LYS A 4 -10.07 4.81 18.27
N HIS A 5 -11.34 4.99 18.63
CA HIS A 5 -12.45 5.09 17.70
C HIS A 5 -12.25 6.17 16.61
N ASP A 6 -11.75 7.35 16.98
CA ASP A 6 -11.61 8.47 16.05
C ASP A 6 -10.48 8.21 15.05
N GLU A 7 -9.35 7.68 15.51
CA GLU A 7 -8.24 7.25 14.66
C GLU A 7 -8.68 6.13 13.71
N LEU A 8 -9.45 5.15 14.19
CA LEU A 8 -10.02 4.09 13.35
C LEU A 8 -10.99 4.62 12.30
N THR A 9 -11.80 5.63 12.65
CA THR A 9 -12.74 6.26 11.70
C THR A 9 -12.00 6.95 10.56
N VAL A 10 -10.95 7.72 10.88
CA VAL A 10 -10.11 8.38 9.88
C VAL A 10 -9.40 7.35 8.99
N LEU A 11 -8.89 6.27 9.56
CA LEU A 11 -8.22 5.21 8.81
C LEU A 11 -9.17 4.39 7.94
N LEU A 12 -10.43 4.21 8.38
CA LEU A 12 -11.48 3.62 7.56
C LEU A 12 -11.77 4.50 6.34
N TYR A 13 -11.92 5.82 6.54
CA TYR A 13 -12.06 6.75 5.41
C TYR A 13 -10.85 6.72 4.50
N PHE A 14 -9.64 6.61 5.06
CA PHE A 14 -8.42 6.48 4.28
C PHE A 14 -8.39 5.21 3.43
N ALA A 15 -8.77 4.06 3.98
CA ALA A 15 -8.86 2.81 3.22
C ALA A 15 -9.92 2.89 2.10
N ILE A 16 -11.10 3.44 2.38
CA ILE A 16 -12.16 3.65 1.38
C ILE A 16 -11.67 4.60 0.28
N TRP A 17 -10.99 5.67 0.67
CA TRP A 17 -10.43 6.64 -0.26
C TRP A 17 -9.39 6.02 -1.19
N LEU A 18 -8.48 5.18 -0.67
CA LEU A 18 -7.49 4.48 -1.49
C LEU A 18 -8.16 3.61 -2.56
N PHE A 19 -9.13 2.77 -2.19
CA PHE A 19 -9.85 1.94 -3.17
C PHE A 19 -10.58 2.78 -4.22
N ASN A 20 -11.33 3.80 -3.81
CA ASN A 20 -12.07 4.63 -4.76
C ASN A 20 -11.13 5.44 -5.66
N TRP A 21 -9.99 5.89 -5.15
CA TRP A 21 -9.02 6.65 -5.94
C TRP A 21 -8.35 5.75 -6.98
N ASP A 22 -7.97 4.54 -6.58
CA ASP A 22 -7.31 3.54 -7.41
C ASP A 22 -8.25 3.01 -8.50
N ASP A 23 -9.48 2.66 -8.15
CA ASP A 23 -10.50 2.14 -9.08
C ASP A 23 -10.82 3.15 -10.22
N GLU A 24 -10.59 4.46 -10.05
CA GLU A 24 -10.76 5.45 -11.14
C GLU A 24 -9.72 5.30 -12.28
N ILE A 25 -8.57 4.68 -11.97
CA ILE A 25 -7.44 4.49 -12.90
C ILE A 25 -7.26 3.01 -13.24
N ASP A 26 -7.39 2.10 -12.29
CA ASP A 26 -7.01 0.69 -12.44
C ASP A 26 -8.16 -0.18 -12.96
N GLU A 27 -9.37 0.02 -12.45
CA GLU A 27 -10.51 -0.81 -12.82
C GLU A 27 -11.01 -0.46 -14.24
N PRO A 28 -11.42 -1.44 -15.07
CA PRO A 28 -11.91 -1.18 -16.43
C PRO A 28 -13.11 -0.23 -16.51
N THR A 29 -13.83 -0.05 -15.41
CA THR A 29 -14.98 0.87 -15.32
C THR A 29 -14.59 2.28 -14.82
N GLY A 30 -13.32 2.51 -14.49
CA GLY A 30 -12.81 3.76 -13.97
C GLY A 30 -12.83 4.88 -15.00
N SER A 31 -13.10 6.11 -14.55
CA SER A 31 -13.23 7.28 -15.43
C SER A 31 -11.97 7.57 -16.27
N TYR A 32 -10.80 7.15 -15.78
CA TYR A 32 -9.51 7.44 -16.39
C TYR A 32 -8.75 6.18 -16.80
N ALA A 33 -9.39 5.01 -16.79
CA ALA A 33 -8.74 3.73 -17.05
C ALA A 33 -7.97 3.71 -18.38
N ASP A 34 -8.57 4.31 -19.41
CA ASP A 34 -8.05 4.40 -20.78
C ASP A 34 -7.59 5.82 -21.19
N ASP A 35 -7.57 6.77 -20.26
CA ASP A 35 -7.19 8.17 -20.50
C ASP A 35 -5.97 8.55 -19.65
N LEU A 36 -4.77 8.34 -20.20
CA LEU A 36 -3.51 8.65 -19.52
C LEU A 36 -3.37 10.14 -19.17
N ASP A 37 -3.81 11.03 -20.07
CA ASP A 37 -3.74 12.48 -19.86
C ASP A 37 -4.73 12.94 -18.78
N GLY A 38 -5.94 12.36 -18.77
CA GLY A 38 -6.94 12.54 -17.72
C GLY A 38 -6.47 12.04 -16.37
N ALA A 39 -5.89 10.84 -16.33
CA ALA A 39 -5.30 10.26 -15.13
C ALA A 39 -4.16 11.15 -14.59
N GLU A 40 -3.33 11.74 -15.45
CA GLU A 40 -2.25 12.63 -15.01
C GLU A 40 -2.76 13.94 -14.40
N ARG A 41 -3.84 14.51 -14.97
CA ARG A 41 -4.53 15.65 -14.36
C ARG A 41 -5.12 15.26 -13.00
N TYR A 42 -5.74 14.08 -12.91
CA TYR A 42 -6.32 13.56 -11.67
C TYR A 42 -5.26 13.35 -10.58
N ARG A 43 -4.11 12.73 -10.90
CA ARG A 43 -2.96 12.61 -9.99
C ARG A 43 -2.46 13.97 -9.52
N SER A 44 -2.22 14.89 -10.45
CA SER A 44 -1.69 16.22 -10.14
C SER A 44 -2.64 17.03 -9.23
N GLN A 45 -3.94 17.01 -9.52
CA GLN A 45 -4.94 17.64 -8.65
C GLN A 45 -5.01 16.99 -7.27
N THR A 46 -4.83 15.67 -7.19
CA THR A 46 -4.80 14.95 -5.92
C THR A 46 -3.59 15.36 -5.09
N ILE A 47 -2.41 15.42 -5.70
CA ILE A 47 -1.16 15.87 -5.08
C ILE A 47 -1.34 17.24 -4.43
N ASP A 48 -1.82 18.22 -5.20
CA ASP A 48 -2.00 19.59 -4.71
C ASP A 48 -2.99 19.64 -3.54
N PHE A 49 -4.07 18.87 -3.62
CA PHE A 49 -5.09 18.83 -2.58
C PHE A 49 -4.58 18.16 -1.29
N VAL A 50 -3.81 17.08 -1.41
CA VAL A 50 -3.20 16.39 -0.28
C VAL A 50 -2.16 17.29 0.40
N LEU A 51 -1.27 17.94 -0.37
CA LEU A 51 -0.28 18.89 0.17
C LEU A 51 -0.96 19.95 1.03
N LYS A 52 -2.05 20.54 0.53
CA LYS A 52 -2.84 21.53 1.24
C LYS A 52 -3.47 20.95 2.50
N SER A 53 -4.11 19.78 2.39
CA SER A 53 -4.80 19.12 3.51
C SER A 53 -3.83 18.74 4.64
N LEU A 54 -2.57 18.43 4.29
CA LEU A 54 -1.49 18.17 5.24
C LEU A 54 -0.83 19.46 5.79
N GLY A 55 -1.21 20.63 5.28
CA GLY A 55 -0.59 21.90 5.66
C GLY A 55 0.87 22.02 5.23
N LEU A 56 1.23 21.43 4.08
CA LEU A 56 2.58 21.43 3.50
C LEU A 56 2.71 22.38 2.29
N GLN A 57 1.65 23.10 1.93
CA GLN A 57 1.67 24.04 0.82
C GLN A 57 2.38 25.34 1.24
N ASP A 58 3.30 25.84 0.41
CA ASP A 58 3.94 27.13 0.62
C ASP A 58 2.91 28.26 0.59
N GLN A 59 2.98 29.19 1.56
CA GLN A 59 2.04 30.32 1.70
C GLN A 59 2.02 31.25 0.46
N VAL A 60 2.99 31.14 -0.45
CA VAL A 60 3.13 32.00 -1.63
C VAL A 60 2.27 31.55 -2.80
N SER A 61 1.86 30.27 -2.86
CA SER A 61 0.88 29.80 -3.86
C SER A 61 -0.54 30.06 -3.37
N SER A 62 -0.87 31.35 -3.23
CA SER A 62 -2.22 31.84 -3.00
C SER A 62 -3.00 31.93 -4.32
N THR A 63 -2.79 30.98 -5.25
CA THR A 63 -3.88 30.58 -6.13
C THR A 63 -4.92 29.90 -5.26
N SER A 64 -5.74 30.76 -4.61
CA SER A 64 -7.16 30.48 -4.51
C SER A 64 -7.52 29.83 -5.83
N PHE A 65 -7.90 28.56 -5.83
CA PHE A 65 -8.95 28.12 -6.73
C PHE A 65 -9.52 26.76 -6.30
N TYR A 66 -10.82 26.81 -6.04
CA TYR A 66 -11.86 25.83 -6.32
C TYR A 66 -11.75 24.53 -5.50
N ARG A 67 -12.82 24.21 -4.77
CA ARG A 67 -13.14 22.84 -4.32
C ARG A 67 -12.66 21.88 -5.41
N ALA A 68 -11.86 20.87 -5.05
CA ALA A 68 -11.57 19.79 -5.98
C ALA A 68 -12.90 19.35 -6.59
N GLN A 69 -13.04 19.50 -7.91
CA GLN A 69 -14.32 19.22 -8.58
C GLN A 69 -14.64 17.73 -8.46
N ASN A 70 -13.59 16.91 -8.46
CA ASN A 70 -13.67 15.50 -8.16
C ASN A 70 -13.90 15.27 -6.65
N LYS A 71 -14.99 14.55 -6.33
CA LYS A 71 -15.42 14.28 -4.95
C LYS A 71 -14.48 13.32 -4.21
N ILE A 72 -13.82 12.41 -4.92
CA ILE A 72 -12.84 11.47 -4.34
C ILE A 72 -11.61 12.26 -3.88
N ILE A 73 -11.11 13.19 -4.70
CA ILE A 73 -10.02 14.09 -4.27
C ILE A 73 -10.48 14.92 -3.06
N ALA A 74 -11.65 15.55 -3.15
CA ALA A 74 -12.15 16.42 -2.09
C ALA A 74 -12.34 15.72 -0.74
N SER A 75 -12.75 14.44 -0.75
CA SER A 75 -12.97 13.67 0.48
C SER A 75 -11.67 13.37 1.23
N PHE A 76 -10.49 13.53 0.62
CA PHE A 76 -9.22 13.41 1.33
C PHE A 76 -9.08 14.42 2.47
N LYS A 77 -9.84 15.52 2.46
CA LYS A 77 -9.82 16.53 3.53
C LYS A 77 -10.09 15.91 4.90
N ASP A 78 -11.04 14.99 4.97
CA ASP A 78 -11.46 14.32 6.21
C ASP A 78 -10.41 13.32 6.72
N ILE A 79 -9.36 13.06 5.93
CA ILE A 79 -8.19 12.25 6.29
C ILE A 79 -6.98 13.16 6.57
N GLY A 80 -6.68 14.06 5.63
CA GLY A 80 -5.51 14.93 5.67
C GLY A 80 -5.53 15.90 6.84
N GLU A 81 -6.67 16.52 7.18
CA GLU A 81 -6.72 17.48 8.29
C GLU A 81 -6.50 16.82 9.67
N PRO A 82 -7.10 15.66 10.00
CA PRO A 82 -6.73 14.91 11.20
C PRO A 82 -5.25 14.54 11.26
N LEU A 83 -4.68 14.04 10.14
CA LEU A 83 -3.25 13.75 10.06
C LEU A 83 -2.42 15.01 10.31
N ALA A 84 -2.78 16.15 9.70
CA ALA A 84 -2.05 17.41 9.86
C ALA A 84 -2.02 17.91 11.31
N ARG A 85 -3.11 17.69 12.07
CA ARG A 85 -3.20 18.04 13.49
C ARG A 85 -2.35 17.14 14.38
N ALA A 86 -2.28 15.85 14.06
CA ALA A 86 -1.59 14.86 14.89
C ALA A 86 -0.10 14.72 14.57
N TYR A 87 0.27 14.81 13.30
CA TYR A 87 1.62 14.57 12.82
C TYR A 87 2.53 15.79 12.91
N SER A 88 3.81 15.53 13.20
CA SER A 88 4.87 16.51 12.97
C SER A 88 5.00 16.84 11.49
N VAL A 89 5.70 17.93 11.17
CA VAL A 89 5.96 18.32 9.79
C VAL A 89 6.75 17.22 9.05
N GLU A 90 7.69 16.57 9.74
CA GLU A 90 8.47 15.45 9.21
C GLU A 90 7.60 14.22 8.93
N GLN A 91 6.65 13.89 9.81
CA GLN A 91 5.69 12.79 9.59
C GLN A 91 4.79 13.07 8.38
N ARG A 92 4.32 14.31 8.23
CA ARG A 92 3.52 14.74 7.07
C ARG A 92 4.33 14.65 5.78
N HIS A 93 5.58 15.08 5.76
CA HIS A 93 6.44 14.94 4.58
C HIS A 93 6.71 13.48 4.22
N ARG A 94 6.88 12.58 5.21
CA ARG A 94 7.02 11.14 4.92
C ARG A 94 5.75 10.57 4.29
N PHE A 95 4.58 10.87 4.88
CA PHE A 95 3.29 10.44 4.32
C PHE A 95 3.11 10.97 2.89
N MET A 96 3.39 12.26 2.66
CA MET A 96 3.31 12.86 1.34
C MET A 96 4.28 12.22 0.35
N GLY A 97 5.51 11.89 0.78
CA GLY A 97 6.50 11.22 -0.05
C GLY A 97 6.03 9.85 -0.55
N GLU A 98 5.41 9.05 0.32
CA GLU A 98 4.81 7.77 -0.07
C GLU A 98 3.61 7.94 -1.02
N LEU A 99 2.80 8.98 -0.82
CA LEU A 99 1.67 9.28 -1.70
C LEU A 99 2.13 9.75 -3.09
N TYR A 100 3.17 10.59 -3.16
CA TYR A 100 3.83 10.92 -4.43
C TYR A 100 4.36 9.67 -5.12
N ARG A 101 5.08 8.81 -4.37
CA ARG A 101 5.61 7.56 -4.88
C ARG A 101 4.50 6.71 -5.47
N PHE A 102 3.42 6.47 -4.74
CA PHE A 102 2.25 5.74 -5.24
C PHE A 102 1.74 6.31 -6.56
N MET A 103 1.43 7.61 -6.61
CA MET A 103 0.89 8.25 -7.82
C MET A 103 1.86 8.17 -9.01
N SER A 104 3.15 8.39 -8.80
CA SER A 104 4.16 8.25 -9.87
C SER A 104 4.24 6.82 -10.41
N HIS A 105 4.12 5.79 -9.57
CA HIS A 105 4.18 4.41 -10.05
C HIS A 105 2.85 3.97 -10.70
N THR A 106 1.68 4.49 -10.29
CA THR A 106 0.40 4.19 -10.97
C THR A 106 0.38 4.71 -12.41
N LYS A 107 1.17 5.74 -12.72
CA LYS A 107 1.38 6.20 -14.09
C LYS A 107 2.14 5.17 -14.91
N HIS A 108 3.21 4.59 -14.35
CA HIS A 108 4.00 3.56 -15.02
C HIS A 108 3.17 2.30 -15.26
N GLU A 109 2.42 1.83 -14.25
CA GLU A 109 1.51 0.67 -14.37
C GLU A 109 0.44 0.90 -15.45
N GLN A 110 -0.21 2.07 -15.45
CA GLN A 110 -1.17 2.42 -16.48
C GLN A 110 -0.55 2.43 -17.89
N ASP A 111 0.66 2.97 -18.05
CA ASP A 111 1.36 3.00 -19.35
C ASP A 111 1.64 1.59 -19.89
N PHE A 112 2.09 0.64 -19.04
CA PHE A 112 2.23 -0.77 -19.42
C PHE A 112 0.89 -1.38 -19.86
N ARG A 113 -0.17 -1.16 -19.07
CA ARG A 113 -1.51 -1.67 -19.36
C ARG A 113 -2.06 -1.14 -20.69
N LEU A 114 -1.91 0.16 -20.96
CA LEU A 114 -2.38 0.79 -22.22
C LEU A 114 -1.59 0.31 -23.45
N ARG A 115 -0.33 -0.09 -23.28
CA ARG A 115 0.46 -0.71 -24.36
C ARG A 115 0.11 -2.17 -24.59
N SER A 116 -0.71 -2.77 -23.73
CA SER A 116 -1.03 -4.21 -23.75
C SER A 116 0.23 -5.09 -23.68
N GLU A 117 1.25 -4.61 -22.96
CA GLU A 117 2.52 -5.30 -22.77
C GLU A 117 2.51 -6.04 -21.44
N MET A 118 2.96 -7.29 -21.44
CA MET A 118 3.21 -8.03 -20.21
C MET A 118 4.54 -7.57 -19.61
N PRO A 119 4.57 -7.08 -18.35
CA PRO A 119 5.82 -6.68 -17.73
C PRO A 119 6.68 -7.92 -17.43
N THR A 120 8.00 -7.75 -17.47
CA THR A 120 8.92 -8.69 -16.84
C THR A 120 8.75 -8.68 -15.32
N ILE A 121 9.25 -9.71 -14.62
CA ILE A 121 9.22 -9.75 -13.15
C ILE A 121 9.93 -8.52 -12.54
N GLU A 122 11.03 -8.06 -13.15
CA GLU A 122 11.76 -6.88 -12.67
C GLU A 122 10.95 -5.60 -12.85
N GLU A 123 10.34 -5.40 -14.03
CA GLU A 123 9.47 -4.26 -14.30
C GLU A 123 8.25 -4.24 -13.38
N TYR A 124 7.60 -5.40 -13.20
CA TYR A 124 6.48 -5.57 -12.27
C TYR A 124 6.85 -5.09 -10.87
N TRP A 125 7.95 -5.60 -10.29
CA TRP A 125 8.36 -5.17 -8.96
C TRP A 125 8.75 -3.69 -8.90
N SER A 126 9.23 -3.11 -10.00
CA SER A 126 9.59 -1.69 -10.05
C SER A 126 8.39 -0.78 -9.80
N PHE A 127 7.21 -1.09 -10.37
CA PHE A 127 5.99 -0.31 -10.16
C PHE A 127 5.14 -0.81 -9.00
N ARG A 128 5.01 -2.13 -8.82
CA ARG A 128 4.13 -2.72 -7.81
C ARG A 128 4.50 -2.33 -6.36
N MET A 129 5.79 -2.16 -6.10
CA MET A 129 6.27 -1.65 -4.82
C MET A 129 5.76 -0.23 -4.48
N GLY A 130 5.28 0.52 -5.47
CA GLY A 130 4.61 1.80 -5.31
C GLY A 130 3.09 1.68 -5.40
N THR A 131 2.56 0.97 -6.40
CA THR A 131 1.12 0.91 -6.71
C THR A 131 0.30 0.15 -5.69
N SER A 132 0.92 -0.71 -4.87
CA SER A 132 0.24 -1.39 -3.75
C SER A 132 -0.37 -0.47 -2.68
N ALA A 133 0.00 0.83 -2.65
CA ALA A 133 -0.36 1.80 -1.62
C ALA A 133 0.04 1.45 -0.17
N VAL A 134 0.68 0.29 0.06
CA VAL A 134 1.08 -0.20 1.39
C VAL A 134 2.09 0.74 2.05
N GLY A 135 2.98 1.36 1.27
CA GLY A 135 3.91 2.39 1.79
C GLY A 135 3.17 3.54 2.48
N ILE A 136 2.07 4.01 1.89
CA ILE A 136 1.23 5.07 2.48
C ILE A 136 0.54 4.57 3.76
N VAL A 137 0.07 3.32 3.76
CA VAL A 137 -0.55 2.70 4.95
C VAL A 137 0.46 2.58 6.11
N VAL A 138 1.70 2.18 5.83
CA VAL A 138 2.79 2.17 6.82
C VAL A 138 3.08 3.58 7.34
N ALA A 139 3.04 4.60 6.48
CA ALA A 139 3.18 6.00 6.90
C ALA A 139 2.00 6.52 7.74
N ALA A 140 0.79 5.99 7.55
CA ALA A 140 -0.39 6.29 8.37
C ALA A 140 -0.41 5.53 9.71
N GLN A 141 0.45 4.52 9.88
CA GLN A 141 0.44 3.64 11.05
C GLN A 141 0.80 4.38 12.36
N GLU A 142 1.71 5.35 12.31
CA GLU A 142 2.09 6.14 13.50
C GLU A 142 0.85 6.86 14.09
N TYR A 143 -0.07 7.31 13.24
CA TYR A 143 -1.35 7.91 13.62
C TYR A 143 -2.26 6.88 14.28
N ALA A 144 -2.43 5.71 13.64
CA ALA A 144 -3.26 4.62 14.14
C ALA A 144 -2.89 4.22 15.57
N MET A 145 -1.59 4.11 15.82
CA MET A 145 -1.07 3.61 17.08
C MET A 145 -0.83 4.71 18.11
N ASN A 146 -1.04 5.99 17.72
CA ASN A 146 -0.68 7.17 18.50
C ASN A 146 0.77 7.08 19.02
N ILE A 147 1.68 6.70 18.13
CA ILE A 147 3.11 6.60 18.41
C ILE A 147 3.88 7.62 17.58
N ARG A 148 5.13 7.85 17.99
CA ARG A 148 6.09 8.65 17.23
C ARG A 148 7.48 8.05 17.37
N ILE A 149 8.05 7.62 16.26
CA ILE A 149 9.46 7.27 16.20
C ILE A 149 10.29 8.53 15.99
N ASN A 150 11.53 8.52 16.46
CA ASN A 150 12.49 9.57 16.17
C ASN A 150 12.68 9.71 14.63
N ASP A 151 12.54 10.94 14.12
CA ASP A 151 12.58 11.21 12.67
C ASP A 151 13.94 10.87 12.04
N THR A 152 15.05 11.04 12.78
CA THR A 152 16.37 10.61 12.32
C THR A 152 16.44 9.09 12.19
N VAL A 153 15.91 8.35 13.16
CA VAL A 153 15.85 6.87 13.09
C VAL A 153 15.01 6.42 11.89
N MET A 154 13.81 6.99 11.69
CA MET A 154 12.96 6.67 10.55
C MET A 154 13.66 6.89 9.20
N ARG A 155 14.49 7.92 9.09
CA ARG A 155 15.16 8.29 7.84
C ARG A 155 16.46 7.53 7.59
N THR A 156 17.24 7.25 8.64
CA THR A 156 18.63 6.78 8.47
C THR A 156 18.86 5.33 8.87
N ASP A 157 17.97 4.71 9.65
CA ASP A 157 18.13 3.31 10.02
C ASP A 157 17.67 2.40 8.87
N ARG A 158 18.63 1.79 8.18
CA ARG A 158 18.37 0.86 7.06
C ARG A 158 17.39 -0.27 7.40
N ARG A 159 17.23 -0.63 8.69
CA ARG A 159 16.31 -1.69 9.11
C ARG A 159 14.85 -1.23 9.06
N ILE A 160 14.58 0.06 9.21
CA ILE A 160 13.23 0.63 8.98
C ILE A 160 12.85 0.38 7.52
N ASN A 161 13.70 0.76 6.57
CA ASN A 161 13.46 0.54 5.14
C ASN A 161 13.31 -0.94 4.80
N ALA A 162 14.14 -1.82 5.37
CA ALA A 162 14.02 -3.26 5.16
C ALA A 162 12.66 -3.78 5.66
N ILE A 163 12.22 -3.38 6.85
CA ILE A 163 10.94 -3.79 7.43
C ILE A 163 9.77 -3.27 6.58
N THR A 164 9.82 -2.01 6.15
CA THR A 164 8.79 -1.44 5.27
C THR A 164 8.71 -2.18 3.94
N ASN A 165 9.85 -2.42 3.27
CA ASN A 165 9.88 -3.11 1.98
C ASN A 165 9.34 -4.54 2.10
N GLU A 166 9.72 -5.29 3.13
CA GLU A 166 9.20 -6.65 3.32
C GLU A 166 7.72 -6.66 3.73
N THR A 167 7.22 -5.59 4.37
CA THR A 167 5.76 -5.42 4.61
C THR A 167 5.01 -5.25 3.29
N ILE A 168 5.54 -4.42 2.37
CA ILE A 168 4.98 -4.21 1.04
C ILE A 168 4.99 -5.53 0.25
N ILE A 169 6.14 -6.20 0.16
CA ILE A 169 6.30 -7.46 -0.57
C ILE A 169 5.32 -8.52 -0.04
N ASN A 170 5.21 -8.66 1.28
CA ASN A 170 4.29 -9.62 1.88
C ASN A 170 2.84 -9.37 1.47
N ILE A 171 2.37 -8.13 1.60
CA ILE A 171 0.98 -7.76 1.29
C ILE A 171 0.69 -7.88 -0.21
N VAL A 172 1.63 -7.48 -1.07
CA VAL A 172 1.54 -7.62 -2.53
C VAL A 172 1.38 -9.09 -2.92
N ILE A 173 2.27 -9.98 -2.45
CA ILE A 173 2.20 -11.40 -2.81
C ILE A 173 0.89 -12.03 -2.34
N VAL A 174 0.47 -11.72 -1.11
CA VAL A 174 -0.80 -12.22 -0.57
C VAL A 174 -1.98 -11.69 -1.40
N ASN A 175 -1.94 -10.43 -1.80
CA ASN A 175 -2.96 -9.84 -2.66
C ASN A 175 -3.02 -10.60 -3.98
N ASP A 176 -1.94 -10.59 -4.77
CA ASP A 176 -1.87 -11.23 -6.09
C ASP A 176 -2.31 -12.70 -6.09
N LEU A 177 -1.96 -13.47 -5.05
CA LEU A 177 -2.40 -14.86 -4.92
C LEU A 177 -3.89 -15.00 -4.66
N LEU A 178 -4.46 -14.15 -3.79
CA LEU A 178 -5.86 -14.26 -3.37
C LEU A 178 -6.83 -13.51 -4.28
N SER A 179 -6.38 -12.47 -5.00
CA SER A 179 -7.18 -11.76 -6.00
C SER A 179 -7.10 -12.38 -7.40
N LEU A 180 -6.21 -13.36 -7.63
CA LEU A 180 -5.95 -13.95 -8.95
C LEU A 180 -7.21 -14.30 -9.76
N LYS A 181 -8.17 -15.00 -9.17
CA LYS A 181 -9.42 -15.39 -9.83
C LYS A 181 -10.26 -14.17 -10.27
N LYS A 182 -10.32 -13.14 -9.42
CA LYS A 182 -10.98 -11.86 -9.71
C LYS A 182 -10.26 -11.15 -10.86
N GLU A 183 -8.94 -11.05 -10.78
CA GLU A 183 -8.10 -10.33 -11.75
C GLU A 183 -8.18 -10.95 -13.15
N ILE A 184 -8.00 -12.28 -13.26
CA ILE A 184 -8.12 -13.00 -14.53
C ILE A 184 -9.51 -12.82 -15.15
N SER A 185 -10.58 -12.89 -14.34
CA SER A 185 -11.95 -12.70 -14.84
C SER A 185 -12.21 -11.31 -15.43
N LYS A 186 -11.40 -10.31 -15.07
CA LYS A 186 -11.45 -8.93 -15.56
C LYS A 186 -10.43 -8.63 -16.65
N GLY A 187 -9.57 -9.59 -17.00
CA GLY A 187 -8.45 -9.38 -17.92
C GLY A 187 -7.29 -8.56 -17.34
N CYS A 188 -7.26 -8.37 -16.02
CA CYS A 188 -6.13 -7.78 -15.31
C CYS A 188 -5.09 -8.88 -15.09
N ILE A 189 -4.00 -8.86 -15.86
CA ILE A 189 -2.98 -9.94 -15.89
C ILE A 189 -1.59 -9.47 -15.44
N ASP A 190 -1.49 -8.23 -14.97
CA ASP A 190 -0.32 -7.59 -14.37
C ASP A 190 -0.09 -8.04 -12.91
N SER A 191 -0.10 -9.36 -12.69
CA SER A 191 0.01 -10.03 -11.40
C SER A 191 1.07 -11.14 -11.47
N LEU A 192 1.66 -11.53 -10.33
CA LEU A 192 2.79 -12.48 -10.29
C LEU A 192 2.51 -13.79 -11.04
N VAL A 193 1.33 -14.39 -10.84
CA VAL A 193 1.03 -15.72 -11.41
C VAL A 193 0.94 -15.68 -12.93
N PRO A 194 0.17 -14.78 -13.57
CA PRO A 194 0.20 -14.63 -15.02
C PRO A 194 1.59 -14.31 -15.59
N ILE A 195 2.37 -13.45 -14.93
CA ILE A 195 3.73 -13.10 -15.39
C ILE A 195 4.65 -14.33 -15.38
N TYR A 196 4.62 -15.13 -14.31
CA TYR A 196 5.37 -16.39 -14.24
C TYR A 196 4.92 -17.40 -15.30
N CYS A 197 3.61 -17.49 -15.56
CA CYS A 197 3.09 -18.35 -16.62
C CYS A 197 3.57 -17.90 -18.01
N ALA A 198 3.67 -16.59 -18.25
CA ALA A 198 4.15 -16.03 -19.51
C ALA A 198 5.61 -16.42 -19.82
N ILE A 199 6.41 -16.73 -18.80
CA ILE A 199 7.81 -17.21 -18.96
C ILE A 199 7.94 -18.74 -18.92
N GLY A 200 6.82 -19.47 -18.98
CA GLY A 200 6.79 -20.92 -19.17
C GLY A 200 6.53 -21.76 -17.92
N MET A 201 6.22 -21.16 -16.77
CA MET A 201 5.78 -21.91 -15.59
C MET A 201 4.33 -22.39 -15.75
N SER A 202 3.99 -23.52 -15.14
CA SER A 202 2.59 -23.86 -14.86
C SER A 202 2.01 -22.94 -13.79
N VAL A 203 0.68 -22.84 -13.72
CA VAL A 203 -0.03 -22.07 -12.67
C VAL A 203 0.39 -22.51 -11.27
N GLN A 204 0.54 -23.82 -11.05
CA GLN A 204 0.92 -24.37 -9.74
C GLN A 204 2.37 -24.01 -9.39
N GLU A 205 3.31 -24.12 -10.33
CA GLU A 205 4.71 -23.70 -10.12
C GLU A 205 4.81 -22.20 -9.84
N ALA A 206 4.00 -21.37 -10.53
CA ALA A 206 3.94 -19.93 -10.29
C ALA A 206 3.40 -19.60 -8.88
N ILE A 207 2.35 -20.29 -8.41
CA ILE A 207 1.83 -20.15 -7.05
C ILE A 207 2.88 -20.57 -6.01
N GLU A 208 3.52 -21.72 -6.21
CA GLU A 208 4.56 -22.23 -5.31
C GLU A 208 5.75 -21.27 -5.23
N THR A 209 6.19 -20.72 -6.36
CA THR A 209 7.25 -19.70 -6.44
C THR A 209 6.87 -18.45 -5.64
N SER A 210 5.64 -17.94 -5.79
CA SER A 210 5.15 -16.80 -5.01
C SER A 210 5.08 -17.09 -3.51
N VAL A 211 4.63 -18.29 -3.11
CA VAL A 211 4.57 -18.69 -1.70
C VAL A 211 5.98 -18.82 -1.09
N GLU A 212 6.95 -19.33 -1.84
CA GLU A 212 8.35 -19.35 -1.41
C GLU A 212 8.90 -17.92 -1.23
N ALA A 213 8.63 -17.02 -2.18
CA ALA A 213 9.02 -15.62 -2.08
C ALA A 213 8.41 -14.93 -0.84
N LEU A 214 7.15 -15.24 -0.51
CA LEU A 214 6.46 -14.78 0.70
C LEU A 214 7.18 -15.27 1.97
N ALA A 215 7.55 -16.55 2.02
CA ALA A 215 8.29 -17.13 3.14
C ALA A 215 9.67 -16.46 3.32
N MET A 216 10.38 -16.22 2.22
CA MET A 216 11.66 -15.52 2.23
C MET A 216 11.50 -14.06 2.71
N SER A 217 10.45 -13.37 2.26
CA SER A 217 10.13 -12.01 2.70
C SER A 217 9.91 -11.94 4.21
N LYS A 218 9.10 -12.86 4.74
CA LYS A 218 8.89 -13.00 6.18
C LYS A 218 10.21 -13.24 6.94
N ALA A 219 11.09 -14.09 6.43
CA ALA A 219 12.38 -14.35 7.08
C ALA A 219 13.28 -13.10 7.14
N ARG A 220 13.32 -12.31 6.06
CA ARG A 220 14.06 -11.03 6.00
C ARG A 220 13.46 -9.97 6.93
N PHE A 221 12.13 -9.87 6.96
CA PHE A 221 11.41 -9.02 7.92
C PHE A 221 11.81 -9.38 9.36
N ASP A 222 11.68 -10.66 9.73
CA ASP A 222 11.92 -11.12 11.10
C ASP A 222 13.37 -10.88 11.53
N ALA A 223 14.33 -11.04 10.61
CA ALA A 223 15.74 -10.75 10.87
C ALA A 223 15.98 -9.24 11.12
N ALA A 224 15.42 -8.37 10.28
CA ALA A 224 15.55 -6.92 10.45
C ALA A 224 14.86 -6.45 11.74
N ALA A 225 13.65 -6.95 12.02
CA ALA A 225 12.88 -6.68 13.23
C ALA A 225 13.63 -7.08 14.50
N ARG A 226 14.19 -8.31 14.57
CA ARG A 226 15.00 -8.76 15.71
C ARG A 226 16.21 -7.85 15.94
N SER A 227 16.93 -7.50 14.88
CA SER A 227 18.10 -6.63 14.95
C SER A 227 17.73 -5.23 15.46
N LEU A 228 16.63 -4.65 14.96
CA LEU A 228 16.18 -3.31 15.34
C LEU A 228 15.66 -3.27 16.78
N ARG A 229 14.89 -4.28 17.22
CA ARG A 229 14.46 -4.42 18.62
C ARG A 229 15.64 -4.54 19.58
N ALA A 230 16.70 -5.26 19.21
CA ALA A 230 17.92 -5.33 20.02
C ALA A 230 18.61 -3.97 20.17
N SER A 231 18.62 -3.14 19.11
CA SER A 231 19.07 -1.74 19.23
C SER A 231 18.16 -0.90 20.13
N ALA A 232 16.84 -1.11 20.05
CA ALA A 232 15.89 -0.39 20.90
C ALA A 232 16.05 -0.73 22.38
N GLN A 233 16.41 -1.98 22.72
CA GLN A 233 16.73 -2.36 24.10
C GLN A 233 18.01 -1.69 24.63
N ARG A 234 19.02 -1.50 23.76
CA ARG A 234 20.30 -0.86 24.14
C ARG A 234 20.20 0.65 24.24
N GLU A 235 19.41 1.29 23.38
CA GLU A 235 19.24 2.75 23.35
C GLU A 235 17.75 3.17 23.42
N PRO A 236 17.02 2.90 24.52
CA PRO A 236 15.55 3.05 24.59
C PRO A 236 15.05 4.47 24.28
N ALA A 237 15.80 5.50 24.66
CA ALA A 237 15.43 6.89 24.39
C ALA A 237 15.48 7.24 22.90
N LYS A 238 16.44 6.68 22.15
CA LYS A 238 16.64 6.94 20.73
C LYS A 238 15.62 6.21 19.86
N TYR A 239 15.33 4.96 20.21
CA TYR A 239 14.40 4.08 19.48
C TYR A 239 13.04 3.97 20.18
N LYS A 240 12.60 5.04 20.84
CA LYS A 240 11.28 5.09 21.46
C LYS A 240 10.20 4.72 20.42
N HIS A 241 9.25 3.88 20.84
CA HIS A 241 8.14 3.35 20.03
C HIS A 241 8.51 2.44 18.85
N VAL A 242 9.78 2.12 18.65
CA VAL A 242 10.20 1.31 17.50
C VAL A 242 9.65 -0.11 17.58
N SER A 243 9.58 -0.70 18.77
CA SER A 243 9.04 -2.05 18.92
C SER A 243 7.56 -2.10 18.54
N GLU A 244 6.78 -1.12 18.99
CA GLU A 244 5.37 -0.94 18.67
C GLU A 244 5.16 -0.72 17.17
N TRP A 245 6.00 0.09 16.53
CA TRP A 245 5.92 0.27 15.07
C TRP A 245 6.17 -1.03 14.30
N ILE A 246 7.13 -1.85 14.74
CA ILE A 246 7.37 -3.17 14.13
C ILE A 246 6.15 -4.08 14.32
N ASP A 247 5.54 -4.06 15.51
CA ASP A 247 4.30 -4.82 15.78
C ASP A 247 3.16 -4.37 14.85
N GLY A 248 3.09 -3.07 14.56
CA GLY A 248 2.13 -2.51 13.60
C GLY A 248 2.35 -3.06 12.18
N CYS A 249 3.60 -3.11 11.69
CA CYS A 249 3.90 -3.69 10.38
C CYS A 249 3.52 -5.18 10.32
N GLN A 250 3.76 -5.94 11.40
CA GLN A 250 3.32 -7.34 11.50
C GLN A 250 1.77 -7.44 11.47
N THR A 251 1.10 -6.53 12.15
CA THR A 251 -0.36 -6.45 12.19
C THR A 251 -0.93 -6.11 10.81
N LEU A 252 -0.27 -5.25 10.02
CA LEU A 252 -0.68 -4.97 8.64
C LEU A 252 -0.61 -6.23 7.77
N CYS A 253 0.48 -7.00 7.82
CA CYS A 253 0.60 -8.25 7.06
C CYS A 253 -0.49 -9.26 7.42
N VAL A 254 -0.69 -9.51 8.72
CA VAL A 254 -1.71 -10.46 9.20
C VAL A 254 -3.12 -9.96 8.91
N GLY A 255 -3.38 -8.67 9.16
CA GLY A 255 -4.68 -8.05 8.90
C GLY A 255 -5.05 -8.09 7.42
N ASN A 256 -4.09 -7.88 6.52
CA ASN A 256 -4.30 -8.05 5.08
C ASN A 256 -4.71 -9.48 4.71
N LEU A 257 -4.02 -10.49 5.26
CA LEU A 257 -4.37 -11.90 5.03
C LEU A 257 -5.77 -12.21 5.55
N GLU A 258 -6.07 -11.89 6.80
CA GLU A 258 -7.38 -12.12 7.42
C GLU A 258 -8.51 -11.43 6.63
N TRP A 259 -8.30 -10.18 6.21
CA TRP A 259 -9.26 -9.46 5.39
C TRP A 259 -9.42 -10.11 4.01
N SER A 260 -8.32 -10.51 3.35
CA SER A 260 -8.34 -11.13 2.01
C SER A 260 -9.09 -12.47 2.01
N LEU A 261 -9.02 -13.22 3.11
CA LEU A 261 -9.74 -14.48 3.29
C LEU A 261 -11.23 -14.29 3.62
N ALA A 262 -11.60 -13.16 4.22
CA ALA A 262 -12.95 -12.88 4.67
C ALA A 262 -13.77 -12.03 3.69
N THR A 263 -13.12 -11.23 2.86
CA THR A 263 -13.75 -10.26 1.97
C THR A 263 -14.53 -10.92 0.84
N GLY A 264 -15.69 -10.34 0.51
CA GLY A 264 -16.43 -10.70 -0.70
C GLY A 264 -15.72 -10.26 -1.99
N ARG A 265 -14.76 -9.33 -1.93
CA ARG A 265 -14.07 -8.77 -3.11
C ARG A 265 -13.33 -9.83 -3.93
N TYR A 266 -12.77 -10.85 -3.28
CA TYR A 266 -11.97 -11.88 -3.94
C TYR A 266 -12.71 -13.21 -4.12
N GLY A 267 -13.84 -13.41 -3.44
CA GLY A 267 -14.62 -14.65 -3.53
C GLY A 267 -13.95 -15.89 -2.92
N VAL A 268 -12.77 -15.75 -2.29
CA VAL A 268 -11.96 -16.87 -1.81
C VAL A 268 -12.56 -17.58 -0.58
N LYS A 269 -13.45 -16.92 0.15
CA LYS A 269 -14.12 -17.50 1.32
C LYS A 269 -14.84 -18.81 1.00
N GLU A 270 -15.39 -18.93 -0.21
CA GLU A 270 -16.10 -20.12 -0.69
C GLU A 270 -15.14 -21.24 -1.11
N ASP A 271 -13.92 -20.87 -1.50
CA ASP A 271 -12.87 -21.78 -2.01
C ASP A 271 -11.98 -22.34 -0.88
N ARG A 272 -12.22 -21.94 0.38
CA ARG A 272 -11.42 -22.35 1.55
C ARG A 272 -11.84 -23.73 2.06
N VAL A 273 -10.87 -24.64 2.12
CA VAL A 273 -11.00 -25.95 2.76
C VAL A 273 -10.84 -25.78 4.27
N VAL A 274 -11.96 -25.84 5.00
CA VAL A 274 -12.02 -25.56 6.44
C VAL A 274 -11.15 -26.52 7.27
N SER A 275 -10.96 -27.75 6.83
CA SER A 275 -10.28 -28.80 7.61
C SER A 275 -8.76 -28.65 7.71
N ASP A 276 -8.10 -28.16 6.66
CA ASP A 276 -6.64 -28.01 6.59
C ASP A 276 -6.20 -26.57 6.33
N GLY A 277 -7.14 -25.65 6.12
CA GLY A 277 -6.87 -24.25 5.83
C GLY A 277 -6.38 -24.00 4.40
N SER A 278 -6.32 -25.02 3.54
CA SER A 278 -5.97 -24.86 2.13
C SER A 278 -7.04 -24.09 1.36
N ILE A 279 -6.66 -23.48 0.27
CA ILE A 279 -7.57 -22.77 -0.65
C ILE A 279 -7.46 -23.48 -1.99
N ARG A 280 -8.60 -23.87 -2.58
CA ARG A 280 -8.65 -24.59 -3.85
C ARG A 280 -9.69 -23.94 -4.74
N PHE A 281 -9.25 -23.36 -5.85
CA PHE A 281 -10.11 -22.77 -6.86
C PHE A 281 -9.69 -23.22 -8.26
N THR A 282 -10.61 -23.07 -9.22
CA THR A 282 -10.35 -23.25 -10.64
C THR A 282 -10.35 -21.88 -11.31
N LEU A 283 -9.36 -21.66 -12.18
CA LEU A 283 -9.22 -20.45 -13.02
C LEU A 283 -10.00 -20.60 -14.32
#